data_AF-A0A6I1ZZZ7-F1
#
_entry.id   AF-A0A6I1ZZZ7-F1
#
_cell.length_a   1.000
_cell.length_b   1.000
_cell.length_c   1.000
_cell.angle_alpha   90.00
_cell.angle_beta   90.00
_cell.angle_gamma   90.00
#
_symmetry.space_group_name_H-M   'P 1'
#
loop_
_entity.id
_entity.type
_entity.pdbx_description
1 polymer ?
#
loop_
_entity_poly.entity_id
_entity_poly.type
_entity_poly.pdbx_seq_one_letter_code
_entity_poly.pdbx_strand_id
1 'polypeptide(L)'
;FGFAQFFHNSIVRLVLSVAGSGMIIWLGVSMFRARTDVVRKGKDLPYNAFTAGILATGFNPLFLVWWATIGSMLIMLILEFGTAGLIIFALVHWLCDLVWLTLVSNVIYRTRTSWGQRVQEWLFIACSLLLIGFGLWFLISGIQVVL
;
A
#
# COMPACT_ATOMS: atom_id res chain seq x y z
N PHE A 1 26.01 -9.90 6.73
CA PHE A 1 25.08 -8.75 6.83
C PHE A 1 23.68 -9.33 6.92
N GLY A 2 22.92 -9.30 8.01
CA GLY A 2 22.75 -8.38 9.14
C GLY A 2 21.31 -8.60 9.69
N PHE A 3 20.38 -9.01 8.81
CA PHE A 3 19.03 -9.53 9.14
C PHE A 3 18.76 -10.95 8.61
N ALA A 4 19.52 -11.45 7.62
CA ALA A 4 19.31 -12.78 7.04
C ALA A 4 19.47 -13.95 8.04
N GLN A 5 20.28 -13.77 9.08
CA GLN A 5 20.42 -14.78 10.17
C GLN A 5 19.26 -14.76 11.16
N PHE A 6 18.55 -13.65 11.33
CA PHE A 6 17.32 -13.59 12.14
C PHE A 6 16.18 -14.40 11.51
N PHE A 7 16.14 -14.42 10.18
CA PHE A 7 15.23 -15.29 9.42
C PHE A 7 15.66 -16.76 9.39
N HIS A 8 16.79 -17.17 9.95
CA HIS A 8 17.14 -18.59 10.04
C HIS A 8 16.51 -19.29 11.25
N ASN A 9 15.97 -18.53 12.20
CA ASN A 9 15.37 -19.07 13.41
C ASN A 9 13.91 -19.43 13.15
N SER A 10 13.58 -20.72 13.16
CA SER A 10 12.25 -21.26 12.86
C SER A 10 11.14 -20.62 13.70
N ILE A 11 11.46 -20.25 14.95
CA ILE A 11 10.52 -19.60 15.88
C ILE A 11 10.18 -18.18 15.41
N VAL A 12 11.17 -17.41 14.96
CA VAL A 12 10.95 -16.02 14.50
C VAL A 12 10.14 -16.02 13.21
N ARG A 13 10.40 -16.95 12.28
CA ARG A 13 9.57 -17.13 11.08
C ARG A 13 8.14 -17.52 11.42
N LEU A 14 7.95 -18.48 12.33
CA LEU A 14 6.61 -18.89 12.76
C LEU A 14 5.84 -17.69 13.36
N VAL A 15 6.45 -16.95 14.28
CA VAL A 15 5.81 -15.79 14.93
C VAL A 15 5.47 -14.71 13.91
N LEU A 16 6.37 -14.38 12.98
CA LEU A 16 6.12 -13.40 11.93
C LEU A 16 5.03 -13.85 10.95
N SER A 17 5.01 -15.13 10.57
CA SER A 17 4.00 -15.70 9.69
C SER A 17 2.62 -15.70 10.34
N VAL A 18 2.51 -16.09 11.61
CA VAL A 18 1.24 -16.10 12.36
C VAL A 18 0.76 -14.68 12.65
N ALA A 19 1.64 -13.78 13.10
CA ALA A 19 1.28 -12.39 13.36
C ALA A 19 0.87 -11.65 12.08
N GLY A 20 1.64 -11.82 11.00
CA GLY A 20 1.37 -11.21 9.70
C GLY A 20 0.07 -11.71 9.06
N SER A 21 -0.17 -13.02 9.06
CA SER A 21 -1.42 -13.59 8.55
C SER A 21 -2.63 -13.16 9.40
N GLY A 22 -2.50 -13.16 10.73
CA GLY A 22 -3.54 -12.68 11.64
C GLY A 22 -3.92 -11.22 11.36
N MET A 23 -2.92 -10.35 11.16
CA MET A 23 -3.12 -8.95 10.80
C MET A 23 -3.84 -8.81 9.44
N ILE A 24 -3.41 -9.52 8.41
CA ILE A 24 -4.02 -9.45 7.07
C ILE A 24 -5.47 -9.95 7.08
N ILE A 25 -5.75 -11.06 7.78
CA ILE A 25 -7.11 -11.58 7.92
C ILE A 25 -7.99 -10.58 8.69
N TRP A 26 -7.47 -10.00 9.78
CA TRP A 26 -8.19 -8.99 10.55
C TRP A 26 -8.50 -7.73 9.71
N LEU A 27 -7.56 -7.28 8.87
CA LEU A 27 -7.77 -6.20 7.91
C LEU A 27 -8.84 -6.56 6.88
N GLY A 28 -8.79 -7.78 6.32
CA GLY A 28 -9.81 -8.26 5.39
C GLY A 28 -11.21 -8.27 6.01
N VAL A 29 -11.35 -8.82 7.22
CA VAL A 29 -12.65 -8.89 7.93
C VAL A 29 -13.15 -7.50 8.34
N SER A 30 -12.27 -6.63 8.84
CA SER A 30 -12.64 -5.26 9.21
C SER A 30 -13.09 -4.46 7.99
N MET A 31 -12.39 -4.60 6.85
CA MET A 31 -12.79 -3.99 5.59
C MET A 31 -14.13 -4.53 5.07
N PHE A 32 -14.38 -5.85 5.19
CA PHE A 32 -15.68 -6.43 4.84
C PHE A 32 -16.80 -5.85 5.71
N ARG A 33 -16.61 -5.77 7.02
CA ARG A 33 -17.64 -5.24 7.94
C ARG A 33 -17.88 -3.75 7.72
N ALA A 34 -16.83 -2.98 7.48
CA ALA A 34 -16.92 -1.53 7.25
C ALA A 34 -17.44 -1.15 5.86
N ARG A 35 -17.42 -2.07 4.88
CA ARG A 35 -17.77 -1.78 3.47
C ARG A 35 -19.11 -1.04 3.31
N THR A 36 -20.15 -1.48 4.03
CA THR A 36 -21.50 -0.95 3.86
C THR A 36 -21.62 0.43 4.48
N ASP A 37 -20.97 0.70 5.62
CA ASP A 37 -20.93 2.03 6.20
C ASP A 37 -20.06 2.99 5.36
N VAL A 38 -18.92 2.55 4.83
CA VAL A 38 -18.05 3.37 3.98
C VAL A 38 -18.74 3.76 2.67
N VAL A 39 -19.38 2.79 1.99
CA VAL A 39 -20.05 3.02 0.70
C VAL A 39 -21.37 3.77 0.85
N ARG A 40 -22.16 3.46 1.90
CA ARG A 40 -23.53 3.99 2.05
C ARG A 40 -23.59 5.27 2.86
N LYS A 41 -22.77 5.42 3.90
CA LYS A 41 -22.74 6.66 4.71
C LYS A 41 -21.69 7.64 4.24
N GLY A 42 -20.71 7.23 3.41
CA GLY A 42 -19.63 8.11 2.95
C GLY A 42 -19.12 8.96 4.11
N LYS A 43 -18.85 8.31 5.25
CA LYS A 43 -18.61 9.03 6.50
C LYS A 43 -17.35 9.86 6.28
N ASP A 44 -17.49 11.17 6.14
CA ASP A 44 -16.37 12.08 6.03
C ASP A 44 -15.45 11.74 7.21
N LEU A 45 -14.23 11.33 6.87
CA LEU A 45 -13.22 11.11 7.90
C LEU A 45 -13.11 12.43 8.67
N PRO A 46 -12.98 12.40 10.01
CA PRO A 46 -12.74 13.63 10.79
C PRO A 46 -11.38 14.29 10.45
N TYR A 47 -10.67 13.74 9.46
CA TYR A 47 -9.36 14.12 8.99
C TYR A 47 -9.46 14.63 7.56
N ASN A 48 -8.84 15.78 7.30
CA ASN A 48 -8.76 16.34 5.95
C ASN A 48 -8.03 15.39 4.99
N ALA A 49 -8.38 15.44 3.70
CA ALA A 49 -7.75 14.65 2.64
C ALA A 49 -6.21 14.76 2.65
N PHE A 50 -5.67 15.90 3.07
CA PHE A 50 -4.24 16.11 3.26
C PHE A 50 -3.62 15.19 4.31
N THR A 51 -4.23 15.10 5.50
CA THR A 51 -3.77 14.20 6.57
C THR A 51 -3.94 12.73 6.20
N ALA A 52 -5.02 12.38 5.51
CA ALA A 52 -5.20 11.03 4.97
C ALA A 52 -4.10 10.68 3.94
N GLY A 53 -3.71 11.64 3.10
CA GLY A 53 -2.60 11.49 2.15
C GLY A 53 -1.26 11.26 2.84
N ILE A 54 -0.92 12.05 3.87
CA ILE A 54 0.32 11.86 4.64
C ILE A 54 0.37 10.46 5.27
N LEU A 55 -0.71 10.04 5.92
CA LEU A 55 -0.80 8.72 6.53
C LEU A 55 -0.69 7.62 5.47
N ALA A 56 -1.41 7.75 4.36
CA ALA A 56 -1.36 6.77 3.27
C ALA A 56 0.05 6.64 2.69
N THR A 57 0.78 7.72 2.46
CA THR A 57 2.15 7.69 1.96
C THR A 57 3.12 7.12 3.00
N GLY A 58 3.03 7.57 4.25
CA GLY A 58 3.94 7.14 5.32
C GLY A 58 3.79 5.66 5.69
N PHE A 59 2.56 5.13 5.65
CA PHE A 59 2.28 3.72 5.91
C PHE A 59 2.32 2.85 4.65
N ASN A 60 2.69 3.37 3.48
CA ASN A 60 2.81 2.56 2.28
C ASN A 60 4.21 1.92 2.20
N PRO A 61 4.34 0.62 2.49
CA PRO A 61 5.64 -0.04 2.47
C PRO A 61 6.28 -0.04 1.08
N LEU A 62 5.48 -0.05 0.00
CA LEU A 62 6.00 -0.02 -1.37
C LEU A 62 6.66 1.32 -1.69
N PHE A 63 6.12 2.43 -1.16
CA PHE A 63 6.74 3.75 -1.31
C PHE A 63 8.12 3.79 -0.66
N LEU A 64 8.24 3.27 0.57
CA LEU A 64 9.51 3.21 1.30
C LEU A 64 10.53 2.29 0.60
N VAL A 65 10.09 1.10 0.16
CA VAL A 65 10.94 0.14 -0.56
C VAL A 65 11.40 0.72 -1.91
N TRP A 66 10.53 1.44 -2.62
CA TRP A 66 10.89 2.09 -3.89
C TRP A 66 11.99 3.13 -3.68
N TRP A 67 11.87 4.01 -2.69
CA TRP A 67 12.91 4.99 -2.37
C TRP A 67 14.22 4.34 -1.93
N ALA A 68 14.15 3.26 -1.16
CA ALA A 68 15.32 2.51 -0.70
C ALA A 68 16.05 1.73 -1.80
N THR A 69 15.42 1.54 -2.97
CA THR A 69 15.98 0.76 -4.08
C THR A 69 16.19 1.64 -5.31
N ILE A 70 15.12 1.89 -6.05
CA ILE A 70 15.09 2.64 -7.30
C ILE A 70 15.41 4.11 -7.03
N GLY A 71 14.81 4.72 -6.00
CA GLY A 71 15.04 6.11 -5.64
C GLY A 71 16.51 6.41 -5.34
N SER A 72 17.14 5.59 -4.48
CA SER A 72 18.57 5.72 -4.19
C SER A 72 19.45 5.55 -5.42
N MET A 73 19.12 4.62 -6.31
CA MET A 73 19.87 4.39 -7.54
C MET A 73 19.79 5.61 -8.48
N LEU A 74 18.59 6.20 -8.67
CA LEU A 74 18.43 7.40 -9.49
C LEU A 74 19.19 8.58 -8.90
N ILE A 75 19.13 8.79 -7.58
CA ILE A 75 19.88 9.86 -6.92
C ILE A 75 21.38 9.68 -7.18
N MET A 76 21.94 8.48 -7.01
CA MET A 76 23.35 8.21 -7.27
C MET A 76 23.75 8.53 -8.72
N LEU A 77 22.92 8.12 -9.68
CA LEU A 77 23.17 8.35 -11.11
C LEU A 77 23.14 9.86 -11.46
N ILE A 78 22.25 10.61 -10.83
CA ILE A 78 22.05 12.03 -11.11
C ILE A 78 23.06 12.91 -10.37
N LEU A 79 23.59 12.45 -9.23
CA LEU A 79 24.66 13.12 -8.51
C LEU A 79 25.95 13.23 -9.35
N GLU A 80 26.17 12.34 -10.33
CA GLU A 80 27.28 12.47 -11.30
C GLU A 80 27.18 13.75 -12.14
N PHE A 81 25.96 14.25 -12.37
CA PHE A 81 25.68 15.53 -13.06
C PHE A 81 25.70 16.74 -12.10
N GLY A 82 26.05 16.53 -10.83
CA GLY A 82 26.13 17.56 -9.80
C GLY A 82 24.78 17.95 -9.18
N THR A 83 24.82 18.91 -8.27
CA THR A 83 23.64 19.38 -7.51
C THR A 83 22.54 19.98 -8.39
N ALA A 84 22.91 20.59 -9.52
CA ALA A 84 21.96 21.11 -10.51
C ALA A 84 21.11 19.99 -11.14
N GLY A 85 21.72 18.83 -11.46
CA GLY A 85 21.02 17.66 -11.98
C GLY A 85 19.99 17.13 -10.98
N LEU A 86 20.33 17.10 -9.69
CA LEU A 86 19.43 16.66 -8.63
C LEU A 86 18.20 17.56 -8.49
N ILE A 87 18.38 18.88 -8.57
CA ILE A 87 17.28 19.85 -8.50
C ILE A 87 16.33 19.68 -9.69
N ILE A 88 16.88 19.57 -10.91
CA ILE A 88 16.08 19.37 -12.12
C ILE A 88 15.31 18.05 -12.04
N PHE A 89 15.96 16.98 -11.61
CA PHE A 89 15.31 15.68 -11.42
C PHE A 89 14.16 15.77 -10.42
N ALA A 90 14.37 16.38 -9.25
CA ALA A 90 13.33 16.52 -8.24
C ALA A 90 12.12 17.29 -8.78
N LEU A 91 12.34 18.37 -9.53
CA LEU A 91 11.27 19.16 -10.15
C LEU A 91 10.50 18.37 -11.19
N VAL A 92 11.20 17.70 -12.12
CA VAL A 92 10.55 16.90 -13.17
C VAL A 92 9.80 15.72 -12.59
N HIS A 93 10.38 15.03 -11.60
CA HIS A 93 9.75 13.91 -10.92
C HIS A 93 8.44 14.34 -10.23
N TRP A 94 8.46 15.41 -9.44
CA TRP A 94 7.25 15.94 -8.82
C TRP A 94 6.21 16.42 -9.82
N LEU A 95 6.62 17.05 -10.92
CA LEU A 95 5.67 17.44 -11.98
C LEU A 95 5.02 16.22 -12.63
N CYS A 96 5.78 15.15 -12.86
CA CYS A 96 5.24 13.89 -13.37
C CYS A 96 4.22 13.30 -12.41
N ASP A 97 4.51 13.26 -11.11
CA ASP A 97 3.59 12.79 -10.08
C ASP A 97 2.33 13.64 -10.02
N LEU A 98 2.46 14.97 -10.07
CA LEU A 98 1.32 15.89 -10.06
C LEU A 98 0.41 15.67 -11.28
N VAL A 99 0.99 15.56 -12.47
CA VAL A 99 0.23 15.27 -13.70
C VAL A 99 -0.47 13.93 -13.58
N TRP A 100 0.24 12.89 -13.13
CA TRP A 100 -0.32 11.55 -12.99
C TRP A 100 -1.47 11.51 -11.98
N LEU A 101 -1.26 12.05 -10.77
CA LEU A 101 -2.28 12.07 -9.73
C LEU A 101 -3.50 12.91 -10.14
N THR A 102 -3.29 14.02 -10.85
CA THR A 102 -4.39 14.83 -11.38
C THR A 102 -5.18 14.07 -12.45
N LEU A 103 -4.49 13.37 -13.36
CA LEU A 103 -5.13 12.53 -14.37
C LEU A 103 -5.94 11.41 -13.73
N VAL A 104 -5.36 10.66 -12.79
CA VAL A 104 -6.04 9.59 -12.05
C VAL A 104 -7.25 10.14 -11.28
N SER A 105 -7.09 11.27 -10.60
CA SER A 105 -8.19 11.93 -9.87
C SER A 105 -9.32 12.34 -10.82
N ASN A 106 -9.00 12.91 -11.99
CA ASN A 106 -9.98 13.31 -12.99
C ASN A 106 -10.69 12.10 -13.63
N VAL A 107 -9.96 11.03 -13.93
CA VAL A 107 -10.54 9.77 -14.42
C VAL A 107 -11.50 9.20 -13.39
N ILE A 108 -11.10 9.09 -12.12
CA ILE A 108 -11.95 8.60 -11.05
C ILE A 108 -13.18 9.52 -10.87
N TYR A 109 -12.99 10.84 -10.87
CA TYR A 109 -14.09 11.80 -10.75
C TYR A 109 -15.13 11.63 -11.87
N ARG A 110 -14.66 11.43 -13.11
CA ARG A 110 -15.53 11.23 -14.27
C ARG A 110 -16.18 9.86 -14.31
N THR A 111 -15.51 8.82 -13.80
CA THR A 111 -16.08 7.47 -13.69
C THR A 111 -16.99 7.33 -12.47
N ARG A 112 -16.86 8.16 -11.42
CA ARG A 112 -17.70 8.12 -10.21
C ARG A 112 -19.18 8.29 -10.50
N THR A 113 -19.55 9.05 -11.52
CA THR A 113 -20.96 9.24 -11.90
C THR A 113 -21.57 7.98 -12.54
N SER A 114 -20.75 7.13 -13.15
CA SER A 114 -21.18 5.84 -13.75
C SER A 114 -20.93 4.63 -12.84
N TRP A 115 -19.96 4.71 -11.92
CA TRP A 115 -19.70 3.73 -10.87
C TRP A 115 -20.59 3.99 -9.66
N GLY A 116 -21.83 3.49 -9.72
CA GLY A 116 -22.74 3.52 -8.58
C GLY A 116 -22.18 2.79 -7.34
N GLN A 117 -22.76 3.08 -6.17
CA GLN A 117 -22.41 2.48 -4.87
C GLN A 117 -22.22 0.96 -4.92
N ARG A 118 -22.97 0.25 -5.77
CA ARG A 118 -22.84 -1.21 -5.97
C ARG A 118 -21.47 -1.65 -6.47
N VAL A 119 -20.82 -0.91 -7.38
CA VAL A 119 -19.50 -1.29 -7.90
C VAL A 119 -18.43 -1.09 -6.84
N GLN A 120 -18.51 0.01 -6.08
CA GLN A 120 -17.61 0.25 -4.95
C GLN A 120 -17.77 -0.85 -3.89
N GLU A 121 -19.00 -1.24 -3.55
CA GLU A 121 -19.24 -2.33 -2.60
C GLU A 121 -18.67 -3.67 -3.09
N TRP A 122 -18.86 -4.01 -4.38
CA TRP A 122 -18.25 -5.21 -4.97
C TRP A 122 -16.72 -5.19 -4.95
N LEU A 123 -16.09 -4.04 -5.22
CA LEU A 123 -14.63 -3.89 -5.12
C LEU A 123 -14.13 -4.11 -3.69
N PHE A 124 -14.80 -3.54 -2.69
CA PHE A 124 -14.46 -3.77 -1.28
C PHE A 124 -14.63 -5.24 -0.89
N ILE A 125 -15.68 -5.92 -1.38
CA ILE A 125 -15.88 -7.36 -1.15
C ILE A 125 -14.74 -8.17 -1.79
N ALA A 126 -14.44 -7.93 -3.07
CA ALA A 126 -13.39 -8.64 -3.79
C ALA A 126 -12.02 -8.45 -3.12
N CYS A 127 -11.67 -7.21 -2.76
CA CYS A 127 -10.41 -6.91 -2.09
C CYS A 127 -10.33 -7.54 -0.70
N SER A 128 -11.43 -7.57 0.05
CA SER A 128 -11.50 -8.23 1.35
C SER A 128 -11.31 -9.74 1.25
N LEU A 129 -11.97 -10.39 0.29
CA LEU A 129 -11.83 -11.82 0.03
C LEU A 129 -10.38 -12.16 -0.38
N LEU A 130 -9.75 -11.33 -1.21
CA LEU A 130 -8.35 -11.49 -1.57
C LEU A 130 -7.43 -11.38 -0.35
N LEU A 131 -7.63 -10.38 0.52
CA LEU A 131 -6.85 -10.24 1.75
C LEU A 131 -7.00 -11.47 2.65
N ILE A 132 -8.23 -11.93 2.88
CA ILE A 132 -8.48 -13.14 3.69
C ILE A 132 -7.81 -14.36 3.05
N GLY A 133 -7.96 -14.53 1.73
CA GLY A 133 -7.34 -15.63 0.98
C GLY A 133 -5.81 -15.62 1.08
N PHE A 134 -5.17 -14.47 0.87
CA PHE A 134 -3.74 -14.31 1.03
C PHE A 134 -3.29 -14.54 2.47
N GLY A 135 -4.05 -14.07 3.46
CA GLY A 135 -3.76 -14.29 4.87
C GLY A 135 -3.79 -15.78 5.25
N LEU A 136 -4.80 -16.52 4.79
CA LEU A 136 -4.89 -17.98 4.99
C LEU A 136 -3.76 -18.72 4.28
N TRP A 137 -3.46 -18.36 3.04
CA TRP A 137 -2.36 -18.96 2.29
C TRP A 137 -1.00 -18.69 2.96
N PHE A 138 -0.79 -17.48 3.46
CA PHE A 138 0.43 -17.11 4.19
C PHE A 138 0.55 -17.84 5.52
N LEU A 139 -0.57 -18.10 6.21
CA LEU A 139 -0.60 -18.91 7.43
C LEU A 139 -0.20 -20.37 7.15
N ILE A 140 -0.79 -20.99 6.12
CA ILE A 140 -0.50 -22.38 5.74
C ILE A 140 0.97 -22.52 5.30
N SER A 141 1.43 -21.61 4.43
CA SER A 141 2.82 -21.58 3.96
C SER A 141 3.80 -21.39 5.11
N GLY A 142 3.49 -20.49 6.06
CA GLY A 142 4.30 -20.28 7.26
C GLY A 142 4.40 -21.50 8.17
N ILE A 143 3.31 -22.26 8.33
CA ILE A 143 3.30 -23.50 9.12
C ILE A 143 4.06 -24.63 8.40
N GLN A 144 3.89 -24.76 7.08
CA GLN A 144 4.62 -25.76 6.27
C GLN A 144 6.13 -25.53 6.22
N VAL A 145 6.59 -24.28 6.34
CA VAL A 145 8.02 -23.96 6.39
C VAL A 145 8.67 -24.34 7.73
N VAL A 146 7.86 -24.57 8.78
CA VAL A 146 8.34 -24.85 10.15
C VAL A 146 8.21 -26.33 10.54
N LEU A 147 7.27 -27.06 9.92
CA LEU A 147 7.14 -28.53 10.00
C LEU A 147 8.20 -29.23 9.15
#